data_AF-A0A4Y9ZYR8-F1
#
_entry.id   AF-A0A4Y9ZYR8-F1
#
_cell.length_a   1.000
_cell.length_b   1.000
_cell.length_c   1.000
_cell.angle_alpha   90.00
_cell.angle_beta   90.00
_cell.angle_gamma   90.00
#
_symmetry.space_group_name_H-M   'P 1'
#
loop_
_entity.id
_entity.type
_entity.pdbx_description
1 polymer ?
#
loop_
_entity_poly.entity_id
_entity_poly.type
_entity_poly.pdbx_seq_one_letter_code
_entity_poly.pdbx_strand_id
1 'polypeptide(L)'
;MTSGGRQHAPCLIDFKRALGCLLLAARPALAARGDNPPHVADPFADPKDDPYNPLGYIASNTLTTIAFDLVLVTAIAHAVSMWKWRAWWLTCLIVGELTFAFGLGCRYALHNTPDSRGWYILEYLFVILSPCAFIAADYIILGRLVRHLGCERHLRIVPPHRITLFFILSDIVTFLIQAAGGGISSGTSATSGKIGTKIFLVGLILQLVSFFTFTSIFVIFLLRIRKHEPAIWTRDRDAGKTLFWDWRALAIALAISCVGILIRSVFRIAEMSQGFGGAIARNEGLFYGFDTLPLFIAVVVWAVVWPGRFIRAPPKPKAVDEEVTAGQPMELVGGPIQASLDSYEAQGSGAIMVHHR
;
A
#
# COMPACT_ATOMS: atom_id res chain seq x y z
N MET A 1 29.39 26.79 11.31
CA MET A 1 29.66 25.43 11.81
C MET A 1 28.35 24.66 11.85
N THR A 2 28.41 23.44 11.35
CA THR A 2 27.32 22.53 10.97
C THR A 2 26.61 21.92 12.19
N SER A 3 25.29 22.12 12.29
CA SER A 3 24.41 21.16 12.96
C SER A 3 23.19 20.91 12.07
N GLY A 4 23.45 20.20 10.97
CA GLY A 4 22.40 19.64 10.14
C GLY A 4 21.78 18.46 10.87
N GLY A 5 20.75 18.73 11.68
CA GLY A 5 19.92 17.71 12.29
C GLY A 5 19.34 16.80 11.21
N ARG A 6 19.94 15.61 11.05
CA ARG A 6 19.38 14.51 10.26
C ARG A 6 18.08 14.09 10.90
N GLN A 7 16.96 14.64 10.42
CA GLN A 7 15.69 13.92 10.48
C GLN A 7 15.85 12.69 9.58
N HIS A 8 16.37 11.61 10.18
CA HIS A 8 16.37 10.28 9.59
C HIS A 8 14.94 9.98 9.14
N ALA A 9 14.79 9.66 7.86
CA ALA A 9 13.51 9.34 7.24
C ALA A 9 12.78 8.30 8.11
N PRO A 10 11.60 8.63 8.70
CA PRO A 10 10.88 7.70 9.58
C PRO A 10 10.66 6.33 8.91
N CYS A 11 10.46 6.35 7.58
CA CYS A 11 10.23 5.14 6.80
C CYS A 11 11.43 4.18 6.69
N LEU A 12 12.68 4.64 6.82
CA LEU A 12 13.86 3.75 6.75
C LEU A 12 14.06 2.97 8.06
N ILE A 13 13.68 3.59 9.18
CA ILE A 13 13.63 2.95 10.51
C ILE A 13 12.45 1.98 10.56
N ASP A 14 11.31 2.36 9.97
CA ASP A 14 10.16 1.48 9.81
C ASP A 14 10.45 0.30 8.88
N PHE A 15 11.29 0.47 7.85
CA PHE A 15 11.70 -0.62 6.96
C PHE A 15 12.53 -1.69 7.68
N LYS A 16 13.53 -1.30 8.49
CA LYS A 16 14.30 -2.27 9.29
C LYS A 16 13.42 -3.01 10.30
N ARG A 17 12.44 -2.31 10.88
CA ARG A 17 11.46 -2.89 11.81
C ARG A 17 10.46 -3.81 11.08
N ALA A 18 9.95 -3.41 9.92
CA ALA A 18 9.04 -4.20 9.11
C ALA A 18 9.72 -5.45 8.54
N LEU A 19 10.93 -5.31 8.02
CA LEU A 19 11.76 -6.44 7.59
C LEU A 19 12.13 -7.35 8.77
N GLY A 20 12.42 -6.77 9.94
CA GLY A 20 12.65 -7.53 11.18
C GLY A 20 11.42 -8.31 11.64
N CYS A 21 10.24 -7.69 11.65
CA CYS A 21 8.96 -8.34 11.95
C CYS A 21 8.61 -9.41 10.91
N LEU A 22 8.91 -9.18 9.64
CA LEU A 22 8.69 -10.13 8.55
C LEU A 22 9.60 -11.36 8.69
N LEU A 23 10.88 -11.16 8.97
CA LEU A 23 11.83 -12.25 9.22
C LEU A 23 11.46 -13.02 10.49
N LEU A 24 10.96 -12.35 11.53
CA LEU A 24 10.44 -12.99 12.74
C LEU A 24 9.15 -13.79 12.46
N ALA A 25 8.25 -13.28 11.62
CA ALA A 25 7.03 -13.99 11.19
C ALA A 25 7.34 -15.20 10.29
N ALA A 26 8.43 -15.15 9.52
CA ALA A 26 8.89 -16.24 8.66
C ALA A 26 9.61 -17.37 9.43
N ARG A 27 10.12 -17.11 10.65
CA ARG A 27 10.83 -18.11 11.47
C ARG A 27 10.07 -19.43 11.70
N PRO A 28 8.79 -19.43 12.14
CA PRO A 28 8.05 -20.67 12.32
C PRO A 28 7.84 -21.44 11.00
N ALA A 29 7.72 -20.74 9.88
CA ALA A 29 7.56 -21.36 8.56
C ALA A 29 8.88 -21.92 8.00
N LEU A 30 10.01 -21.29 8.31
CA LEU A 30 11.37 -21.77 8.02
C LEU A 30 11.79 -22.96 8.90
N ALA A 31 11.23 -23.08 10.11
CA ALA A 31 11.53 -24.15 11.06
C ALA A 31 10.75 -25.45 10.80
N ALA A 32 9.81 -25.46 9.86
CA ALA A 32 9.00 -26.64 9.52
C ALA A 32 9.83 -27.67 8.73
N ARG A 33 10.64 -28.46 9.43
CA ARG A 33 11.20 -29.72 8.91
C ARG A 33 10.15 -30.81 9.09
N GLY A 34 9.52 -31.23 7.99
CA GLY A 34 8.65 -32.40 7.99
C GLY A 34 9.47 -33.68 7.87
N ASP A 35 9.02 -34.76 8.51
CA ASP A 35 9.49 -36.11 8.21
C ASP A 35 9.16 -36.43 6.75
N ASN A 36 10.19 -36.56 5.92
CA ASN A 36 10.03 -36.78 4.49
C ASN A 36 9.72 -38.28 4.24
N PRO A 37 8.72 -38.62 3.41
CA PRO A 37 8.61 -39.94 2.80
C PRO A 37 9.91 -40.33 2.03
N PRO A 38 10.00 -41.52 1.40
CA PRO A 38 11.19 -41.84 0.59
C PRO A 38 11.38 -40.81 -0.54
N HIS A 39 12.61 -40.29 -0.65
CA HIS A 39 13.03 -39.39 -1.73
C HIS A 39 12.94 -40.15 -3.07
N VAL A 40 12.28 -39.55 -4.07
CA VAL A 40 12.41 -40.05 -5.45
C VAL A 40 13.86 -39.83 -5.88
N ALA A 41 14.47 -40.81 -6.56
CA ALA A 41 15.89 -40.77 -6.92
C ALA A 41 16.24 -39.60 -7.88
N ASP A 42 15.24 -39.05 -8.58
CA ASP A 42 15.37 -37.88 -9.44
C ASP A 42 14.12 -36.95 -9.29
N PRO A 43 14.27 -35.77 -8.66
CA PRO A 43 13.20 -34.76 -8.52
C PRO A 43 12.70 -34.17 -9.85
N PHE A 44 13.44 -34.39 -10.94
CA PHE A 44 13.12 -33.84 -12.27
C PHE A 44 12.41 -34.86 -13.18
N ALA A 45 12.29 -36.12 -12.77
CA ALA A 45 11.75 -37.20 -13.60
C ALA A 45 10.23 -37.10 -13.80
N ASP A 46 9.48 -36.67 -12.77
CA ASP A 46 8.04 -36.41 -12.87
C ASP A 46 7.60 -35.25 -11.96
N PRO A 47 7.90 -34.00 -12.36
CA PRO A 47 7.63 -32.83 -11.54
C PRO A 47 6.14 -32.51 -11.37
N LYS A 48 5.23 -33.18 -12.10
CA LYS A 48 3.77 -32.96 -12.02
C LYS A 48 3.11 -33.80 -10.94
N ASP A 49 3.59 -35.03 -10.76
CA ASP A 49 3.07 -35.99 -9.78
C ASP A 49 4.01 -36.20 -8.58
N ASP A 50 5.11 -35.45 -8.49
CA ASP A 50 6.01 -35.45 -7.34
C ASP A 50 5.33 -34.87 -6.08
N PRO A 51 5.15 -35.67 -5.00
CA PRO A 51 4.60 -35.19 -3.73
C PRO A 51 5.44 -34.12 -3.02
N TYR A 52 6.72 -33.96 -3.40
CA TYR A 52 7.65 -33.00 -2.81
C TYR A 52 7.71 -31.67 -3.54
N ASN A 53 7.29 -31.61 -4.81
CA ASN A 53 7.30 -30.37 -5.58
C ASN A 53 6.00 -29.57 -5.35
N PRO A 54 6.03 -28.50 -4.54
CA PRO A 54 4.84 -27.71 -4.25
C PRO A 54 4.29 -26.95 -5.47
N LEU A 55 5.12 -26.71 -6.50
CA LEU A 55 4.69 -26.05 -7.74
C LEU A 55 3.98 -27.01 -8.70
N GLY A 56 4.29 -28.31 -8.67
CA GLY A 56 3.79 -29.28 -9.66
C GLY A 56 4.33 -29.05 -11.09
N TYR A 57 5.40 -28.25 -11.23
CA TYR A 57 6.21 -28.07 -12.43
C TYR A 57 7.59 -27.51 -12.04
N ILE A 58 8.53 -27.52 -12.97
CA ILE A 58 9.85 -26.91 -12.80
C ILE A 58 9.75 -25.47 -13.33
N ALA A 59 9.99 -24.47 -12.47
CA ALA A 59 9.93 -23.06 -12.87
C ALA A 59 10.94 -22.78 -14.00
N SER A 60 10.55 -22.01 -15.02
CA SER A 60 11.45 -21.62 -16.10
C SER A 60 12.45 -20.58 -15.60
N ASN A 61 13.75 -20.92 -15.66
CA ASN A 61 14.82 -19.97 -15.35
C ASN A 61 14.73 -18.74 -16.25
N THR A 62 14.45 -18.92 -17.54
CA THR A 62 14.39 -17.82 -18.51
C THR A 62 13.29 -16.82 -18.15
N LEU A 63 12.06 -17.29 -17.87
CA LEU A 63 10.95 -16.40 -17.51
C LEU A 63 11.18 -15.73 -16.15
N THR A 64 11.72 -16.49 -15.18
CA THR A 64 12.03 -15.96 -13.85
C THR A 64 13.09 -14.88 -13.90
N THR A 65 14.18 -15.10 -14.64
CA THR A 65 15.25 -14.12 -14.81
C THR A 65 14.76 -12.87 -15.53
N ILE A 66 13.99 -13.00 -16.62
CA ILE A 66 13.41 -11.85 -17.33
C ILE A 66 12.51 -11.03 -16.39
N ALA A 67 11.61 -11.68 -15.65
CA ALA A 67 10.72 -10.99 -14.72
C ALA A 67 11.49 -10.30 -13.60
N PHE A 68 12.49 -10.98 -13.03
CA PHE A 68 13.37 -10.42 -12.00
C PHE A 68 14.11 -9.17 -12.50
N ASP A 69 14.75 -9.27 -13.66
CA ASP A 69 15.52 -8.17 -14.25
C ASP A 69 14.64 -6.95 -14.55
N LEU A 70 13.45 -7.18 -15.12
CA LEU A 70 12.49 -6.10 -15.40
C LEU A 70 12.06 -5.38 -14.13
N VAL A 71 11.71 -6.11 -13.08
CA VAL A 71 11.31 -5.53 -11.78
C VAL A 71 12.50 -4.79 -11.15
N LEU A 72 13.70 -5.37 -11.19
CA LEU A 72 14.89 -4.76 -10.63
C LEU A 72 15.28 -3.45 -11.34
N VAL A 73 15.23 -3.43 -12.68
CA VAL A 73 15.47 -2.21 -13.48
C VAL A 73 14.44 -1.13 -13.12
N THR A 74 13.18 -1.51 -12.95
CA THR A 74 12.11 -0.58 -12.56
C THR A 74 12.35 -0.02 -11.15
N ALA A 75 12.75 -0.87 -10.21
CA ALA A 75 13.12 -0.47 -8.85
C ALA A 75 14.29 0.51 -8.81
N ILE A 76 15.32 0.27 -9.62
CA ILE A 76 16.46 1.18 -9.75
C ILE A 76 16.02 2.52 -10.36
N ALA A 77 15.20 2.49 -11.41
CA ALA A 77 14.68 3.70 -12.05
C ALA A 77 13.83 4.54 -11.08
N HIS A 78 13.01 3.90 -10.24
CA HIS A 78 12.25 4.54 -9.18
C HIS A 78 13.12 5.06 -8.05
N ALA A 79 14.17 4.34 -7.64
CA ALA A 79 15.13 4.80 -6.65
C ALA A 79 15.87 6.07 -7.11
N VAL A 80 16.34 6.07 -8.37
CA VAL A 80 16.97 7.26 -8.99
C VAL A 80 15.99 8.42 -9.07
N SER A 81 14.75 8.16 -9.47
CA SER A 81 13.69 9.19 -9.54
C SER A 81 13.34 9.73 -8.17
N MET A 82 13.24 8.87 -7.15
CA MET A 82 13.00 9.26 -5.76
C MET A 82 14.11 10.17 -5.24
N TRP A 83 15.37 9.81 -5.51
CA TRP A 83 16.51 10.62 -5.09
C TRP A 83 16.53 11.98 -5.80
N LYS A 84 16.37 11.99 -7.14
CA LYS A 84 16.39 13.20 -7.97
C LYS A 84 15.30 14.19 -7.58
N TRP A 85 14.09 13.71 -7.32
CA TRP A 85 12.91 14.55 -7.01
C TRP A 85 12.62 14.66 -5.50
N ARG A 86 13.50 14.12 -4.64
CA ARG A 86 13.38 14.12 -3.18
C ARG A 86 12.01 13.63 -2.67
N ALA A 87 11.42 12.66 -3.37
CA ALA A 87 10.09 12.13 -3.09
C ALA A 87 10.14 10.97 -2.07
N TRP A 88 10.76 11.19 -0.92
CA TRP A 88 10.95 10.18 0.16
C TRP A 88 9.66 9.57 0.72
N TRP A 89 8.50 10.14 0.38
CA TRP A 89 7.20 9.63 0.77
C TRP A 89 6.73 8.44 -0.07
N LEU A 90 7.45 8.09 -1.16
CA LEU A 90 7.20 6.92 -2.02
C LEU A 90 8.15 5.74 -1.73
N THR A 91 8.83 5.73 -0.59
CA THR A 91 9.74 4.62 -0.21
C THR A 91 9.04 3.27 -0.15
N CYS A 92 7.73 3.23 0.16
CA CYS A 92 6.94 2.00 0.13
C CYS A 92 6.91 1.34 -1.24
N LEU A 93 6.86 2.11 -2.34
CA LEU A 93 6.89 1.59 -3.71
C LEU A 93 8.17 0.78 -3.94
N ILE A 94 9.33 1.37 -3.66
CA ILE A 94 10.64 0.72 -3.85
C ILE A 94 10.76 -0.51 -2.95
N VAL A 95 10.30 -0.42 -1.70
CA VAL A 95 10.29 -1.56 -0.79
C VAL A 95 9.44 -2.70 -1.36
N GLY A 96 8.27 -2.40 -1.93
CA GLY A 96 7.41 -3.37 -2.59
C GLY A 96 8.04 -4.02 -3.82
N GLU A 97 8.82 -3.26 -4.60
CA GLU A 97 9.54 -3.79 -5.76
C GLU A 97 10.69 -4.71 -5.34
N LEU A 98 11.44 -4.33 -4.30
CA LEU A 98 12.53 -5.14 -3.77
C LEU A 98 12.02 -6.44 -3.13
N THR A 99 10.89 -6.39 -2.41
CA THR A 99 10.27 -7.62 -1.88
C THR A 99 9.75 -8.50 -3.01
N PHE A 100 9.21 -7.92 -4.09
CA PHE A 100 8.79 -8.69 -5.26
C PHE A 100 9.97 -9.37 -5.96
N ALA A 101 11.03 -8.61 -6.22
CA ALA A 101 12.25 -9.12 -6.83
C ALA A 101 12.88 -10.22 -5.97
N PHE A 102 12.88 -10.07 -4.64
CA PHE A 102 13.34 -11.12 -3.74
C PHE A 102 12.51 -12.39 -3.84
N GLY A 103 11.18 -12.27 -3.91
CA GLY A 103 10.28 -13.41 -4.13
C GLY A 103 10.57 -14.14 -5.45
N LEU A 104 10.76 -13.41 -6.55
CA LEU A 104 11.18 -13.97 -7.84
C LEU A 104 12.59 -14.59 -7.77
N GLY A 105 13.50 -14.04 -6.97
CA GLY A 105 14.81 -14.62 -6.70
C GLY A 105 14.72 -15.95 -5.94
N CYS A 106 13.82 -16.07 -4.96
CA CYS A 106 13.53 -17.34 -4.29
C CYS A 106 12.97 -18.38 -5.27
N ARG A 107 12.15 -17.96 -6.23
CA ARG A 107 11.65 -18.83 -7.32
C ARG A 107 12.77 -19.36 -8.21
N TYR A 108 13.78 -18.53 -8.50
CA TYR A 108 14.99 -18.98 -9.23
C TYR A 108 15.77 -20.03 -8.42
N ALA A 109 15.89 -19.84 -7.10
CA ALA A 109 16.50 -20.86 -6.24
C ALA A 109 15.67 -22.17 -6.20
N LEU A 110 14.34 -22.06 -6.21
CA LEU A 110 13.42 -23.20 -6.23
C LEU A 110 13.55 -24.04 -7.52
N HIS A 111 13.94 -23.46 -8.65
CA HIS A 111 14.24 -24.24 -9.86
C HIS A 111 15.35 -25.29 -9.63
N ASN A 112 16.40 -24.92 -8.89
CA ASN A 112 17.53 -25.81 -8.64
C ASN A 112 17.24 -26.87 -7.56
N THR A 113 16.31 -26.56 -6.64
CA THR A 113 15.92 -27.45 -5.53
C THR A 113 14.40 -27.46 -5.37
N PRO A 114 13.65 -28.13 -6.28
CA PRO A 114 12.19 -28.10 -6.31
C PRO A 114 11.55 -28.68 -5.03
N ASP A 115 12.23 -29.57 -4.33
CA ASP A 115 11.75 -30.21 -3.09
C ASP A 115 11.78 -29.28 -1.86
N SER A 116 12.42 -28.11 -1.98
CA SER A 116 12.61 -27.21 -0.85
C SER A 116 11.35 -26.41 -0.54
N ARG A 117 10.56 -26.91 0.42
CA ARG A 117 9.41 -26.18 0.99
C ARG A 117 9.79 -24.79 1.51
N GLY A 118 11.01 -24.62 2.02
CA GLY A 118 11.48 -23.34 2.54
C GLY A 118 11.58 -22.27 1.46
N TRP A 119 12.14 -22.60 0.29
CA TRP A 119 12.23 -21.67 -0.84
C TRP A 119 10.85 -21.32 -1.39
N TYR A 120 9.96 -22.31 -1.49
CA TYR A 120 8.58 -22.09 -1.89
C TYR A 120 7.82 -21.15 -0.94
N ILE A 121 7.93 -21.37 0.38
CA ILE A 121 7.27 -20.50 1.37
C ILE A 121 7.82 -19.07 1.28
N LEU A 122 9.14 -18.91 1.16
CA LEU A 122 9.75 -17.58 1.02
C LEU A 122 9.28 -16.89 -0.26
N GLU A 123 9.37 -17.56 -1.41
CA GLU A 123 8.83 -17.05 -2.68
C GLU A 123 7.39 -16.56 -2.49
N TYR A 124 6.51 -17.43 -2.01
CA TYR A 124 5.08 -17.16 -1.91
C TYR A 124 4.79 -15.99 -0.96
N LEU A 125 5.42 -15.96 0.22
CA LEU A 125 5.24 -14.88 1.20
C LEU A 125 5.69 -13.52 0.65
N PHE A 126 6.86 -13.44 0.00
CA PHE A 126 7.39 -12.20 -0.52
C PHE A 126 6.58 -11.69 -1.74
N VAL A 127 6.15 -12.62 -2.59
CA VAL A 127 5.28 -12.33 -3.74
C VAL A 127 3.88 -11.84 -3.29
N ILE A 128 3.37 -12.33 -2.16
CA ILE A 128 2.09 -11.87 -1.59
C ILE A 128 2.20 -10.57 -0.80
N LEU A 129 3.33 -10.34 -0.13
CA LEU A 129 3.56 -9.10 0.61
C LEU A 129 3.69 -7.89 -0.32
N SER A 130 4.31 -8.08 -1.48
CA SER A 130 4.65 -6.99 -2.40
C SER A 130 3.44 -6.09 -2.78
N PRO A 131 2.28 -6.63 -3.21
CA PRO A 131 1.09 -5.82 -3.49
C PRO A 131 0.65 -4.89 -2.37
N CYS A 132 0.79 -5.26 -1.10
CA CYS A 132 0.41 -4.40 0.03
C CYS A 132 1.21 -3.09 0.03
N ALA A 133 2.48 -3.14 -0.37
CA ALA A 133 3.33 -1.95 -0.44
C ALA A 133 2.95 -1.03 -1.61
N PHE A 134 2.52 -1.59 -2.75
CA PHE A 134 2.02 -0.83 -3.89
C PHE A 134 0.67 -0.19 -3.63
N ILE A 135 -0.22 -0.93 -3.00
CA ILE A 135 -1.50 -0.42 -2.51
C ILE A 135 -1.28 0.78 -1.58
N ALA A 136 -0.34 0.66 -0.63
CA ALA A 136 0.02 1.78 0.25
C ALA A 136 0.58 2.98 -0.52
N ALA A 137 1.38 2.76 -1.58
CA ALA A 137 1.87 3.83 -2.44
C ALA A 137 0.70 4.57 -3.13
N ASP A 138 -0.25 3.84 -3.71
CA ASP A 138 -1.45 4.37 -4.36
C ASP A 138 -2.28 5.23 -3.39
N TYR A 139 -2.42 4.80 -2.13
CA TYR A 139 -3.13 5.57 -1.11
C TYR A 139 -2.45 6.91 -0.79
N ILE A 140 -1.11 6.92 -0.70
CA ILE A 140 -0.35 8.15 -0.44
C ILE A 140 -0.42 9.08 -1.65
N ILE A 141 -0.31 8.54 -2.86
CA ILE A 141 -0.41 9.31 -4.11
C ILE A 141 -1.78 9.96 -4.22
N LEU A 142 -2.87 9.21 -3.99
CA LEU A 142 -4.23 9.78 -4.00
C LEU A 142 -4.37 10.88 -2.95
N GLY A 143 -3.97 10.62 -1.71
CA GLY A 143 -4.08 11.59 -0.62
C GLY A 143 -3.29 12.89 -0.88
N ARG A 144 -2.22 12.82 -1.68
CA ARG A 144 -1.47 13.99 -2.13
C ARG A 144 -2.08 14.66 -3.36
N LEU A 145 -2.61 13.90 -4.31
CA LEU A 145 -3.31 14.42 -5.48
C LEU A 145 -4.53 15.25 -5.05
N VAL A 146 -5.32 14.74 -4.10
CA VAL A 146 -6.49 15.46 -3.55
C VAL A 146 -6.09 16.81 -2.97
N ARG A 147 -5.00 16.84 -2.17
CA ARG A 147 -4.46 18.07 -1.58
C ARG A 147 -3.94 19.04 -2.63
N HIS A 148 -3.26 18.53 -3.65
CA HIS A 148 -2.75 19.35 -4.74
C HIS A 148 -3.87 20.03 -5.54
N LEU A 149 -5.01 19.37 -5.69
CA LEU A 149 -6.17 19.93 -6.38
C LEU A 149 -7.02 20.86 -5.50
N GLY A 150 -6.79 20.89 -4.18
CA GLY A 150 -7.64 21.64 -3.24
C GLY A 150 -9.07 21.08 -3.12
N CYS A 151 -9.30 19.89 -3.66
CA CYS A 151 -10.62 19.26 -3.78
C CYS A 151 -10.99 18.41 -2.55
N GLU A 152 -10.42 18.69 -1.37
CA GLU A 152 -10.67 17.92 -0.13
C GLU A 152 -12.17 17.84 0.19
N ARG A 153 -12.91 18.92 -0.10
CA ARG A 153 -14.36 19.01 0.07
C ARG A 153 -15.14 17.93 -0.70
N HIS A 154 -14.61 17.42 -1.80
CA HIS A 154 -15.27 16.37 -2.58
C HIS A 154 -15.08 14.96 -2.00
N LEU A 155 -14.11 14.78 -1.09
CA LEU A 155 -13.98 13.57 -0.26
C LEU A 155 -14.83 13.60 1.03
N ARG A 156 -15.51 14.73 1.30
CA ARG A 156 -16.69 15.08 2.14
C ARG A 156 -17.01 14.35 3.46
N ILE A 157 -16.46 13.17 3.75
CA ILE A 157 -16.82 12.34 4.91
C ILE A 157 -15.64 12.19 5.88
N VAL A 158 -14.39 12.18 5.39
CA VAL A 158 -13.20 12.01 6.25
C VAL A 158 -11.98 12.74 5.62
N PRO A 159 -11.12 13.42 6.40
CA PRO A 159 -9.90 14.01 5.87
C PRO A 159 -9.03 12.95 5.16
N PRO A 160 -8.43 13.24 3.98
CA PRO A 160 -7.73 12.26 3.16
C PRO A 160 -6.67 11.44 3.92
N HIS A 161 -5.98 12.06 4.88
CA HIS A 161 -4.98 11.40 5.73
C HIS A 161 -5.56 10.24 6.56
N ARG A 162 -6.75 10.39 7.12
CA ARG A 162 -7.38 9.34 7.95
C ARG A 162 -7.88 8.18 7.09
N ILE A 163 -8.34 8.46 5.87
CA ILE A 163 -8.73 7.44 4.89
C ILE A 163 -7.50 6.61 4.51
N THR A 164 -6.41 7.27 4.12
CA THR A 164 -5.13 6.59 3.81
C THR A 164 -4.64 5.75 4.99
N LEU A 165 -4.65 6.29 6.22
CA LEU A 165 -4.21 5.55 7.40
C LEU A 165 -5.09 4.33 7.70
N PHE A 166 -6.42 4.48 7.60
CA PHE A 166 -7.35 3.38 7.80
C PHE A 166 -7.09 2.22 6.84
N PHE A 167 -6.91 2.51 5.54
CA PHE A 167 -6.65 1.47 4.56
C PHE A 167 -5.28 0.81 4.73
N ILE A 168 -4.23 1.56 5.10
CA ILE A 168 -2.93 0.97 5.44
C ILE A 168 -3.05 0.03 6.64
N LEU A 169 -3.78 0.43 7.68
CA LEU A 169 -4.00 -0.42 8.86
C LEU A 169 -4.81 -1.67 8.49
N SER A 170 -5.83 -1.54 7.63
CA SER A 170 -6.55 -2.67 7.07
C SER A 170 -5.61 -3.64 6.37
N ASP A 171 -4.68 -3.16 5.55
CA ASP A 171 -3.74 -4.03 4.82
C ASP A 171 -2.72 -4.72 5.73
N ILE A 172 -2.30 -4.05 6.82
CA ILE A 172 -1.44 -4.70 7.83
C ILE A 172 -2.19 -5.84 8.51
N VAL A 173 -3.47 -5.63 8.88
CA VAL A 173 -4.29 -6.66 9.52
C VAL A 173 -4.51 -7.84 8.57
N THR A 174 -4.86 -7.59 7.31
CA THR A 174 -5.08 -8.66 6.32
C THR A 174 -3.78 -9.40 5.99
N PHE A 175 -2.64 -8.71 5.98
CA PHE A 175 -1.33 -9.35 5.84
C PHE A 175 -1.01 -10.27 7.03
N LEU A 176 -1.28 -9.84 8.26
CA LEU A 176 -1.07 -10.69 9.45
C LEU A 176 -1.97 -11.94 9.43
N ILE A 177 -3.21 -11.81 8.96
CA ILE A 177 -4.12 -12.95 8.76
C ILE A 177 -3.54 -13.93 7.74
N GLN A 178 -3.01 -13.43 6.61
CA GLN A 178 -2.35 -14.26 5.59
C GLN A 178 -1.09 -14.94 6.12
N ALA A 179 -0.22 -14.21 6.84
CA ALA A 179 0.96 -14.78 7.45
C ALA A 179 0.62 -15.89 8.46
N ALA A 180 -0.40 -15.68 9.29
CA ALA A 180 -0.90 -16.70 10.21
C ALA A 180 -1.50 -17.91 9.47
N GLY A 181 -2.33 -17.67 8.45
CA GLY A 181 -2.91 -18.74 7.63
C GLY A 181 -1.84 -19.58 6.92
N GLY A 182 -0.82 -18.92 6.36
CA GLY A 182 0.32 -19.57 5.68
C GLY A 182 1.19 -20.37 6.64
N GLY A 183 1.45 -19.84 7.84
CA GLY A 183 2.17 -20.57 8.88
C GLY A 183 1.40 -21.80 9.36
N ILE A 184 0.10 -21.69 9.60
CA ILE A 184 -0.75 -22.82 10.00
C ILE A 184 -0.84 -23.86 8.86
N SER A 185 -0.88 -23.42 7.60
CA SER A 185 -0.96 -24.35 6.46
C SER A 185 0.32 -25.17 6.28
N SER A 186 1.46 -24.71 6.79
CA SER A 186 2.72 -25.48 6.81
C SER A 186 2.81 -26.55 7.91
N GLY A 187 1.79 -26.68 8.78
CA GLY A 187 1.75 -27.69 9.82
C GLY A 187 1.62 -29.13 9.29
N THR A 188 2.00 -30.11 10.10
CA THR A 188 2.08 -31.54 9.71
C THR A 188 0.72 -32.25 9.59
N SER A 189 -0.36 -31.68 10.14
CA SER A 189 -1.70 -32.26 10.08
C SER A 189 -2.47 -31.77 8.85
N ALA A 190 -3.10 -32.70 8.13
CA ALA A 190 -3.99 -32.38 7.01
C ALA A 190 -5.15 -31.45 7.40
N THR A 191 -5.61 -31.53 8.66
CA THR A 191 -6.63 -30.62 9.20
C THR A 191 -6.08 -29.21 9.36
N SER A 192 -4.88 -29.07 9.92
CA SER A 192 -4.18 -27.78 10.06
C SER A 192 -3.90 -27.14 8.69
N GLY A 193 -3.48 -27.95 7.71
CA GLY A 193 -3.30 -27.53 6.31
C GLY A 193 -4.54 -26.86 5.71
N LYS A 194 -5.70 -27.53 5.84
CA LYS A 194 -6.99 -27.03 5.33
C LYS A 194 -7.46 -25.77 6.05
N ILE A 195 -7.31 -25.73 7.38
CA ILE A 195 -7.69 -24.55 8.18
C ILE A 195 -6.81 -23.36 7.82
N GLY A 196 -5.49 -23.54 7.74
CA GLY A 196 -4.55 -22.50 7.37
C GLY A 196 -4.84 -21.92 5.99
N THR A 197 -5.10 -22.77 5.00
CA THR A 197 -5.49 -22.35 3.63
C THR A 197 -6.76 -21.49 3.64
N LYS A 198 -7.78 -21.86 4.43
CA LYS A 198 -9.01 -21.07 4.58
C LYS A 198 -8.75 -19.71 5.24
N ILE A 199 -7.96 -19.67 6.30
CA ILE A 199 -7.59 -18.41 6.98
C ILE A 199 -6.82 -17.50 6.02
N PHE A 200 -5.89 -18.08 5.24
CA PHE A 200 -5.15 -17.36 4.22
C PHE A 200 -6.09 -16.74 3.16
N LEU A 201 -7.04 -17.53 2.65
CA LEU A 201 -8.04 -17.08 1.67
C LEU A 201 -8.91 -15.94 2.22
N VAL A 202 -9.33 -16.01 3.49
CA VAL A 202 -10.08 -14.92 4.14
C VAL A 202 -9.28 -13.61 4.14
N GLY A 203 -7.98 -13.67 4.42
CA GLY A 203 -7.10 -12.52 4.36
C GLY A 203 -7.04 -11.88 2.98
N LEU A 204 -6.91 -12.68 1.91
CA LEU A 204 -6.94 -12.22 0.52
C LEU A 204 -8.27 -11.54 0.17
N ILE A 205 -9.40 -12.12 0.56
CA ILE A 205 -10.74 -11.57 0.28
C ILE A 205 -10.91 -10.22 0.99
N LEU A 206 -10.55 -10.13 2.27
CA LEU A 206 -10.62 -8.88 3.03
C LEU A 206 -9.74 -7.78 2.41
N GLN A 207 -8.54 -8.13 1.96
CA GLN A 207 -7.64 -7.21 1.26
C GLN A 207 -8.25 -6.71 -0.06
N LEU A 208 -8.83 -7.62 -0.86
CA LEU A 208 -9.52 -7.24 -2.11
C LEU A 208 -10.69 -6.30 -1.85
N VAL A 209 -11.55 -6.61 -0.87
CA VAL A 209 -12.71 -5.77 -0.54
C VAL A 209 -12.28 -4.37 -0.10
N SER A 210 -11.22 -4.30 0.72
CA SER A 210 -10.64 -3.04 1.18
C SER A 210 -10.13 -2.19 0.01
N PHE A 211 -9.30 -2.79 -0.86
CA PHE A 211 -8.72 -2.11 -2.02
C PHE A 211 -9.76 -1.74 -3.09
N PHE A 212 -10.78 -2.58 -3.29
CA PHE A 212 -11.90 -2.29 -4.19
C PHE A 212 -12.72 -1.10 -3.70
N THR A 213 -12.94 -1.00 -2.37
CA THR A 213 -13.62 0.14 -1.76
C THR A 213 -12.81 1.42 -1.97
N PHE A 214 -11.50 1.38 -1.76
CA PHE A 214 -10.60 2.51 -2.07
C PHE A 214 -10.68 2.92 -3.56
N THR A 215 -10.60 1.95 -4.47
CA THR A 215 -10.65 2.22 -5.91
C THR A 215 -11.99 2.85 -6.30
N SER A 216 -13.09 2.40 -5.70
CA SER A 216 -14.42 2.99 -5.90
C SER A 216 -14.47 4.45 -5.42
N ILE A 217 -13.91 4.75 -4.25
CA ILE A 217 -13.79 6.13 -3.73
C ILE A 217 -12.99 7.00 -4.70
N PHE A 218 -11.88 6.48 -5.23
CA PHE A 218 -11.04 7.17 -6.21
C PHE A 218 -11.81 7.49 -7.50
N VAL A 219 -12.53 6.52 -8.07
CA VAL A 219 -13.35 6.74 -9.27
C VAL A 219 -14.44 7.77 -9.02
N ILE A 220 -15.15 7.68 -7.88
CA ILE A 220 -16.17 8.65 -7.48
C ILE A 220 -15.56 10.06 -7.36
N PHE A 221 -14.35 10.18 -6.80
CA PHE A 221 -13.64 11.44 -6.68
C PHE A 221 -13.34 12.05 -8.07
N LEU A 222 -12.84 11.25 -9.01
CA LEU A 222 -12.59 11.72 -10.39
C LEU A 222 -13.87 12.17 -11.10
N LEU A 223 -14.95 11.39 -10.97
CA LEU A 223 -16.25 11.73 -11.55
C LEU A 223 -16.82 13.02 -10.94
N ARG A 224 -16.65 13.22 -9.63
CA ARG A 224 -17.07 14.45 -8.93
C ARG A 224 -16.30 15.67 -9.41
N ILE A 225 -14.98 15.59 -9.56
CA ILE A 225 -14.20 16.73 -10.09
C ILE A 225 -14.66 17.06 -11.51
N ARG A 226 -14.79 16.04 -12.38
CA ARG A 226 -15.22 16.26 -13.77
C ARG A 226 -16.60 16.92 -13.87
N LYS A 227 -17.53 16.58 -12.96
CA LYS A 227 -18.90 17.10 -12.96
C LYS A 227 -19.05 18.46 -12.28
N HIS A 228 -18.42 18.65 -11.12
CA HIS A 228 -18.65 19.81 -10.26
C HIS A 228 -17.61 20.92 -10.41
N GLU A 229 -16.41 20.59 -10.88
CA GLU A 229 -15.28 21.53 -10.97
C GLU A 229 -14.63 21.49 -12.37
N PRO A 230 -15.37 21.81 -13.45
CA PRO A 230 -14.83 21.77 -14.81
C PRO A 230 -13.63 22.70 -15.00
N ALA A 231 -13.57 23.81 -14.25
CA ALA A 231 -12.44 24.75 -14.26
C ALA A 231 -11.14 24.13 -13.71
N ILE A 232 -11.21 23.35 -12.62
CA ILE A 232 -10.07 22.59 -12.09
C ILE A 232 -9.70 21.47 -13.07
N TRP A 233 -10.72 20.87 -13.69
CA TRP A 233 -10.50 19.82 -14.66
C TRP A 233 -9.66 20.32 -15.83
N THR A 234 -9.99 21.47 -16.44
CA THR A 234 -9.27 22.03 -17.60
C THR A 234 -8.05 22.88 -17.27
N ARG A 235 -7.87 23.28 -16.00
CA ARG A 235 -6.76 24.15 -15.54
C ARG A 235 -5.40 23.92 -16.20
N ASP A 236 -4.92 22.67 -16.21
CA ASP A 236 -3.58 22.37 -16.73
C ASP A 236 -3.56 22.28 -18.27
N ARG A 237 -4.68 21.91 -18.90
CA ARG A 237 -4.85 21.97 -20.36
C ARG A 237 -4.86 23.42 -20.85
N ASP A 238 -5.58 24.29 -20.14
CA ASP A 238 -5.72 25.70 -20.49
C ASP A 238 -4.42 26.48 -20.23
N ALA A 239 -3.58 26.00 -19.29
CA ALA A 239 -2.23 26.49 -19.05
C ALA A 239 -1.19 25.98 -20.07
N GLY A 240 -1.60 25.26 -21.13
CA GLY A 240 -0.71 24.77 -22.18
C GLY A 240 0.33 23.76 -21.71
N LYS A 241 0.13 23.12 -20.54
CA LYS A 241 1.07 22.12 -20.02
C LYS A 241 1.02 20.87 -20.91
N THR A 242 2.19 20.32 -21.19
CA THR A 242 2.30 19.05 -21.93
C THR A 242 1.60 17.93 -21.15
N LEU A 243 1.09 16.92 -21.85
CA LEU A 243 0.27 15.83 -21.27
C LEU A 243 0.96 15.15 -20.07
N PHE A 244 2.31 15.09 -20.09
CA PHE A 244 3.15 14.53 -19.04
C PHE A 244 3.29 15.41 -17.77
N TRP A 245 2.75 16.63 -17.78
CA TRP A 245 2.74 17.56 -16.63
C TRP A 245 1.32 17.90 -16.16
N ASP A 246 0.31 17.27 -16.77
CA ASP A 246 -1.09 17.37 -16.37
C ASP A 246 -1.37 16.45 -15.17
N TRP A 247 -2.07 16.97 -14.15
CA TRP A 247 -2.56 16.18 -13.02
C TRP A 247 -3.41 14.96 -13.46
N ARG A 248 -4.06 15.06 -14.64
CA ARG A 248 -4.83 13.95 -15.22
C ARG A 248 -3.96 12.76 -15.61
N ALA A 249 -2.72 12.97 -16.03
CA ALA A 249 -1.80 11.88 -16.30
C ALA A 249 -1.49 11.09 -15.01
N LEU A 250 -1.38 11.78 -13.87
CA LEU A 250 -1.22 11.14 -12.56
C LEU A 250 -2.47 10.33 -12.17
N ALA A 251 -3.67 10.87 -12.44
CA ALA A 251 -4.92 10.16 -12.21
C ALA A 251 -5.07 8.92 -13.11
N ILE A 252 -4.70 9.02 -14.38
CA ILE A 252 -4.72 7.88 -15.32
C ILE A 252 -3.69 6.82 -14.88
N ALA A 253 -2.49 7.24 -14.49
CA ALA A 253 -1.46 6.33 -13.97
C ALA A 253 -1.95 5.58 -12.73
N LEU A 254 -2.58 6.29 -11.79
CA LEU A 254 -3.19 5.69 -10.60
C LEU A 254 -4.32 4.72 -10.97
N ALA A 255 -5.15 5.04 -11.95
CA ALA A 255 -6.21 4.14 -12.42
C ALA A 255 -5.64 2.85 -13.04
N ILE A 256 -4.57 2.96 -13.84
CA ILE A 256 -3.87 1.80 -14.42
C ILE A 256 -3.28 0.93 -13.29
N SER A 257 -2.65 1.56 -12.29
CA SER A 257 -2.13 0.86 -11.09
C SER A 257 -3.23 0.10 -10.35
N CYS A 258 -4.35 0.76 -10.05
CA CYS A 258 -5.51 0.14 -9.41
C CYS A 258 -6.04 -1.07 -10.18
N VAL A 259 -6.16 -0.97 -11.51
CA VAL A 259 -6.66 -2.09 -12.34
C VAL A 259 -5.68 -3.27 -12.30
N GLY A 260 -4.38 -3.03 -12.45
CA GLY A 260 -3.37 -4.09 -12.40
C GLY A 260 -3.36 -4.84 -11.07
N ILE A 261 -3.42 -4.10 -9.95
CA ILE A 261 -3.49 -4.69 -8.61
C ILE A 261 -4.80 -5.48 -8.41
N LEU A 262 -5.94 -4.97 -8.87
CA LEU A 262 -7.23 -5.67 -8.77
C LEU A 262 -7.25 -6.99 -9.55
N ILE A 263 -6.73 -7.00 -10.79
CA ILE A 263 -6.63 -8.22 -11.60
C ILE A 263 -5.86 -9.29 -10.83
N ARG A 264 -4.71 -8.93 -10.28
CA ARG A 264 -3.90 -9.84 -9.47
C ARG A 264 -4.63 -10.31 -8.21
N SER A 265 -5.28 -9.40 -7.47
CA SER A 265 -6.00 -9.77 -6.25
C SER A 265 -7.11 -10.78 -6.52
N VAL A 266 -7.84 -10.64 -7.64
CA VAL A 266 -8.85 -11.63 -8.07
C VAL A 266 -8.20 -12.95 -8.46
N PHE A 267 -7.10 -12.92 -9.22
CA PHE A 267 -6.35 -14.12 -9.58
C PHE A 267 -5.88 -14.90 -8.35
N ARG A 268 -5.31 -14.21 -7.34
CA ARG A 268 -4.84 -14.84 -6.10
C ARG A 268 -5.95 -15.48 -5.28
N ILE A 269 -7.13 -14.88 -5.25
CA ILE A 269 -8.30 -15.50 -4.62
C ILE A 269 -8.72 -16.75 -5.40
N ALA A 270 -8.75 -16.69 -6.73
CA ALA A 270 -9.11 -17.83 -7.57
C ALA A 270 -8.12 -18.99 -7.41
N GLU A 271 -6.82 -18.70 -7.43
CA GLU A 271 -5.75 -19.67 -7.18
C GLU A 271 -5.90 -20.31 -5.79
N MET A 272 -6.03 -19.49 -4.74
CA MET A 272 -6.12 -19.98 -3.37
C MET A 272 -7.45 -20.69 -3.06
N SER A 273 -8.53 -20.38 -3.79
CA SER A 273 -9.81 -21.09 -3.65
C SER A 273 -9.72 -22.57 -4.06
N GLN A 274 -8.79 -22.91 -4.96
CA GLN A 274 -8.49 -24.29 -5.35
C GLN A 274 -7.44 -24.94 -4.42
N GLY A 275 -6.87 -24.17 -3.50
CA GLY A 275 -5.75 -24.56 -2.64
C GLY A 275 -4.40 -24.59 -3.37
N PHE A 276 -3.33 -24.81 -2.63
CA PHE A 276 -1.94 -24.77 -3.15
C PHE A 276 -1.66 -25.80 -4.26
N GLY A 277 -2.45 -26.86 -4.38
CA GLY A 277 -2.31 -27.89 -5.43
C GLY A 277 -3.26 -27.72 -6.62
N GLY A 278 -3.99 -26.60 -6.72
CA GLY A 278 -4.99 -26.37 -7.77
C GLY A 278 -4.40 -26.30 -9.19
N ALA A 279 -5.22 -26.57 -10.20
CA ALA A 279 -4.80 -26.52 -11.61
C ALA A 279 -4.31 -25.12 -12.04
N ILE A 280 -4.80 -24.06 -11.38
CA ILE A 280 -4.33 -22.69 -11.61
C ILE A 280 -2.91 -22.48 -11.08
N ALA A 281 -2.61 -22.98 -9.87
CA ALA A 281 -1.28 -22.84 -9.24
C ALA A 281 -0.19 -23.61 -10.01
N ARG A 282 -0.57 -24.76 -10.60
CA ARG A 282 0.31 -25.61 -11.42
C ARG A 282 0.58 -25.08 -12.83
N ASN A 283 -0.02 -23.95 -13.23
CA ASN A 283 0.18 -23.37 -14.55
C ASN A 283 1.09 -22.14 -14.49
N GLU A 284 2.33 -22.32 -14.93
CA GLU A 284 3.33 -21.26 -14.98
C GLU A 284 2.91 -20.04 -15.82
N GLY A 285 2.23 -20.28 -16.95
CA GLY A 285 1.76 -19.21 -17.83
C GLY A 285 0.72 -18.31 -17.16
N LEU A 286 -0.15 -18.89 -16.32
CA LEU A 286 -1.14 -18.13 -15.55
C LEU A 286 -0.47 -17.31 -14.44
N PHE A 287 0.56 -17.86 -13.80
CA PHE A 287 1.37 -17.12 -12.84
C PHE A 287 2.03 -15.89 -13.50
N TYR A 288 2.77 -16.04 -14.60
CA TYR A 288 3.38 -14.85 -15.21
C TYR A 288 2.36 -13.88 -15.81
N GLY A 289 1.29 -14.39 -16.43
CA GLY A 289 0.30 -13.57 -17.13
C GLY A 289 -0.68 -12.83 -16.25
N PHE A 290 -1.21 -13.46 -15.19
CA PHE A 290 -2.25 -12.89 -14.32
C PHE A 290 -1.75 -12.48 -12.94
N ASP A 291 -0.58 -12.95 -12.54
CA ASP A 291 0.01 -12.61 -11.26
C ASP A 291 1.13 -11.58 -11.43
N THR A 292 2.16 -11.89 -12.20
CA THR A 292 3.37 -11.06 -12.32
C THR A 292 3.17 -9.85 -13.24
N LEU A 293 2.60 -10.06 -14.43
CA LEU A 293 2.46 -9.02 -15.45
C LEU A 293 1.54 -7.86 -15.02
N PRO A 294 0.33 -8.07 -14.45
CA PRO A 294 -0.54 -6.95 -14.06
C PRO A 294 0.08 -6.10 -12.96
N LEU A 295 0.84 -6.76 -12.07
CA LEU A 295 1.57 -6.14 -10.97
C LEU A 295 2.74 -5.31 -11.49
N PHE A 296 3.48 -5.84 -12.46
CA PHE A 296 4.54 -5.11 -13.16
C PHE A 296 4.00 -3.88 -13.90
N ILE A 297 2.87 -4.00 -14.60
CA ILE A 297 2.21 -2.87 -15.27
C ILE A 297 1.80 -1.80 -14.26
N ALA A 298 1.26 -2.21 -13.11
CA ALA A 298 0.86 -1.28 -12.05
C ALA A 298 2.04 -0.47 -11.48
N VAL A 299 3.24 -1.03 -11.52
CA VAL A 299 4.45 -0.40 -11.01
C VAL A 299 5.14 0.45 -12.08
N VAL A 300 5.33 -0.07 -13.29
CA VAL A 300 6.09 0.60 -14.37
C VAL A 300 5.45 1.93 -14.81
N VAL A 301 4.14 2.09 -14.59
CA VAL A 301 3.43 3.33 -14.87
C VAL A 301 4.00 4.52 -14.08
N TRP A 302 4.50 4.28 -12.87
CA TRP A 302 5.13 5.30 -12.02
C TRP A 302 6.52 5.72 -12.52
N ALA A 303 7.19 4.90 -13.34
CA ALA A 303 8.47 5.24 -13.94
C ALA A 303 8.29 6.31 -15.01
N VAL A 304 7.18 6.22 -15.76
CA VAL A 304 6.80 7.21 -16.79
C VAL A 304 6.24 8.46 -16.13
N VAL A 305 5.28 8.31 -15.20
CA VAL A 305 4.56 9.41 -14.54
C VAL A 305 5.00 9.52 -13.08
N TRP A 306 6.21 10.04 -12.85
CA TRP A 306 6.75 10.15 -11.48
C TRP A 306 5.98 11.19 -10.64
N PRO A 307 5.29 10.80 -9.55
CA PRO A 307 4.44 11.72 -8.77
C PRO A 307 5.22 12.89 -8.15
N GLY A 308 6.50 12.68 -7.83
CA GLY A 308 7.39 13.71 -7.28
C GLY A 308 7.68 14.88 -8.23
N ARG A 309 7.39 14.75 -9.53
CA ARG A 309 7.49 15.87 -10.49
C ARG A 309 6.36 16.88 -10.32
N PHE A 310 5.17 16.39 -9.97
CA PHE A 310 3.94 17.18 -9.91
C PHE A 310 3.69 17.76 -8.53
N ILE A 311 3.92 16.95 -7.48
CA ILE A 311 3.60 17.32 -6.10
C ILE A 311 4.90 17.66 -5.38
N ARG A 312 5.27 18.94 -5.40
CA ARG A 312 6.37 19.44 -4.54
C ARG A 312 5.94 19.36 -3.08
N ALA A 313 6.85 18.96 -2.19
CA ALA A 313 6.59 18.95 -0.76
C ALA A 313 6.15 20.35 -0.31
N PRO A 314 5.14 20.47 0.57
CA PRO A 314 4.80 21.77 1.13
C PRO A 314 6.04 22.36 1.80
N PRO A 315 6.27 23.69 1.69
CA PRO A 315 7.35 24.33 2.44
C PRO A 315 7.18 23.97 3.92
N LYS A 316 8.30 23.65 4.60
CA LYS A 316 8.28 23.45 6.06
C LYS A 316 7.54 24.63 6.67
N PRO A 317 6.60 24.41 7.63
CA PRO A 317 6.11 25.52 8.43
C PRO A 317 7.34 26.23 8.95
N LYS A 318 7.51 27.51 8.63
CA LYS A 318 8.53 28.32 9.30
C LYS A 318 8.22 28.15 10.79
N ALA A 319 9.20 27.72 11.56
CA ALA A 319 9.10 27.89 13.01
C ALA A 319 8.77 29.37 13.19
N VAL A 320 7.58 29.66 13.69
CA VAL A 320 7.29 30.99 14.20
C VAL A 320 8.33 31.15 15.29
N ASP A 321 9.24 32.10 15.12
CA ASP A 321 10.32 32.35 16.05
C ASP A 321 9.67 32.57 17.42
N GLU A 322 9.81 31.55 18.27
CA GLU A 322 9.31 31.49 19.64
C GLU A 322 10.26 32.33 20.50
N GLU A 323 10.34 33.64 20.21
CA GLU A 323 11.22 34.55 20.93
C GLU A 323 10.67 35.98 20.99
N VAL A 324 9.36 36.17 21.21
CA VAL A 324 8.82 37.40 21.85
C VAL A 324 7.52 37.07 22.62
N THR A 325 7.55 36.14 23.58
CA THR A 325 6.56 36.13 24.69
C THR A 325 7.13 35.41 25.92
N ALA A 326 8.37 35.71 26.29
CA ALA A 326 8.91 35.36 27.61
C ALA A 326 9.03 36.65 28.42
N GLY A 327 7.91 37.10 29.01
CA GLY A 327 7.94 38.22 29.95
C GLY A 327 6.70 39.10 29.92
N GLN A 328 5.52 38.55 30.26
CA GLN A 328 4.44 39.35 30.87
C GLN A 328 3.41 38.40 31.52
N PRO A 329 3.09 38.57 32.81
CA PRO A 329 2.09 37.74 33.48
C PRO A 329 0.69 38.03 32.95
N MET A 330 -0.12 36.97 32.91
CA MET A 330 -1.46 36.86 32.34
C MET A 330 -2.44 37.96 32.82
N GLU A 331 -2.68 38.96 31.97
CA GLU A 331 -3.86 39.85 32.08
C GLU A 331 -5.02 39.27 31.26
N LEU A 332 -6.13 39.01 31.95
CA LEU A 332 -7.42 38.65 31.39
C LEU A 332 -8.01 39.86 30.65
N VAL A 333 -7.93 39.88 29.32
CA VAL A 333 -8.66 40.85 28.50
C VAL A 333 -9.82 40.14 27.79
N GLY A 334 -11.02 40.33 28.37
CA GLY A 334 -12.29 39.92 27.79
C GLY A 334 -12.66 40.80 26.59
N GLY A 335 -13.00 40.16 25.48
CA GLY A 335 -13.72 40.76 24.36
C GLY A 335 -15.24 40.63 24.52
N PRO A 336 -16.03 41.47 23.84
CA PRO A 336 -17.38 41.85 24.26
C PRO A 336 -18.45 40.82 23.87
N ILE A 337 -18.91 40.03 24.85
CA ILE A 337 -20.14 39.23 24.77
C ILE A 337 -21.26 39.84 25.64
N GLN A 338 -21.08 41.08 26.13
CA GLN A 338 -22.05 41.76 27.00
C GLN A 338 -23.12 42.57 26.24
N ALA A 339 -23.06 42.66 24.91
CA ALA A 339 -24.04 43.43 24.13
C ALA A 339 -25.29 42.64 23.70
N SER A 340 -25.36 41.33 23.99
CA SER A 340 -26.45 40.45 23.54
C SER A 340 -27.27 39.82 24.66
N LEU A 341 -26.96 40.12 25.93
CA LEU A 341 -27.76 39.66 27.09
C LEU A 341 -28.62 40.79 27.68
N ASP A 342 -28.21 42.05 27.52
CA ASP A 342 -28.99 43.22 28.00
C ASP A 342 -30.28 43.46 27.19
N SER A 343 -30.39 42.89 25.99
CA SER A 343 -31.61 42.96 25.16
C SER A 343 -32.67 41.90 25.49
N TYR A 344 -32.35 40.89 26.31
CA TYR A 344 -33.32 39.90 26.79
C TYR A 344 -33.80 40.18 28.23
N GLU A 345 -33.03 40.88 29.07
CA GLU A 345 -33.48 41.30 30.42
C GLU A 345 -34.30 42.61 30.42
N ALA A 346 -34.17 43.45 29.39
CA ALA A 346 -34.92 44.72 29.27
C ALA A 346 -36.42 44.56 28.95
N GLN A 347 -36.93 43.34 28.72
CA GLN A 347 -38.35 43.08 28.44
C GLN A 347 -39.08 42.37 29.61
N GLY A 348 -38.39 42.11 30.73
CA GLY A 348 -38.91 41.31 31.86
C GLY A 348 -39.02 42.02 33.22
N SER A 349 -38.59 43.27 33.38
CA SER A 349 -38.54 43.92 34.71
C SER A 349 -39.00 45.38 34.67
N GLY A 350 -40.26 45.59 34.29
CA GLY A 350 -40.97 46.86 34.44
C GLY A 350 -42.19 46.68 35.33
N ALA A 351 -42.01 46.63 36.66
CA ALA A 351 -42.99 47.08 37.66
C ALA A 351 -42.58 46.66 39.09
N ILE A 352 -41.62 47.36 39.72
CA ILE A 352 -41.68 47.63 41.17
C ILE A 352 -41.09 49.02 41.42
N MET A 353 -41.94 50.03 41.56
CA MET A 353 -41.56 51.33 42.11
C MET A 353 -42.22 51.47 43.49
N VAL A 354 -41.38 51.47 44.53
CA VAL A 354 -41.75 51.72 45.92
C VAL A 354 -41.92 53.22 46.12
N HIS A 355 -43.06 53.66 46.64
CA HIS A 355 -43.22 54.99 47.24
C HIS A 355 -43.65 54.81 48.69
N HIS A 356 -42.81 55.31 49.61
CA HIS A 356 -43.10 55.39 51.03
C HIS A 356 -43.42 56.85 51.37
N ARG A 357 -44.71 57.15 51.57
CA ARG A 357 -45.22 58.07 52.59
C ARG A 357 -46.73 57.98 52.70
#